data_AF-A0A0K2JFT0-F1
#
_entry.id   AF-A0A0K2JFT0-F1
#
_cell.length_a   1.000
_cell.length_b   1.000
_cell.length_c   1.000
_cell.angle_alpha   90.00
_cell.angle_beta   90.00
_cell.angle_gamma   90.00
#
_symmetry.space_group_name_H-M   'P 1'
#
loop_
_entity.id
_entity.type
_entity.pdbx_description
1 polymer ?
#
loop_
_entity_poly.entity_id
_entity_poly.type
_entity_poly.pdbx_seq_one_letter_code
_entity_poly.pdbx_strand_id
1 'polypeptide(L)'
;MGVQVIFATERPVLTSLSEAIKIKMDYFHQYFIGFNGAYIYDIKTHTIVHQQTLSTSQVNFLFQLAKKYHKKLWCYTDDLTKVIVNFNPVAENNPELAFFDGEFIQYDSALTIQNKSYKCIVMDVHEKDDFIIAARGQNI
;
A
#
# COMPACT_ATOMS: atom_id res chain seq x y z
N MET A 1 34.72 6.90 -8.83
CA MET A 1 33.62 5.98 -8.49
C MET A 1 32.48 6.81 -7.93
N GLY A 2 31.25 6.60 -8.38
CA GLY A 2 30.06 7.26 -7.83
C GLY A 2 29.39 6.41 -6.75
N VAL A 3 28.62 7.03 -5.87
CA VAL A 3 27.78 6.35 -4.87
C VAL A 3 26.37 6.21 -5.43
N GLN A 4 25.80 5.01 -5.38
CA GLN A 4 24.38 4.79 -5.65
C GLN A 4 23.58 5.11 -4.39
N VAL A 5 22.58 5.99 -4.51
CA VAL A 5 21.61 6.26 -3.44
C VAL A 5 20.31 5.56 -3.81
N ILE A 6 19.71 4.87 -2.84
CA ILE A 6 18.43 4.18 -3.01
C ILE A 6 17.47 4.78 -1.99
N PHE A 7 16.27 5.16 -2.44
CA PHE A 7 15.22 5.61 -1.54
C PHE A 7 14.35 4.41 -1.15
N ALA A 8 14.34 4.07 0.14
CA ALA A 8 13.55 2.97 0.67
C ALA A 8 12.53 3.51 1.67
N THR A 9 11.25 3.16 1.49
CA THR A 9 10.15 3.67 2.28
C THR A 9 9.06 2.62 2.48
N GLU A 10 8.35 2.77 3.59
CA GLU A 10 7.12 2.01 3.86
C GLU A 10 5.93 2.51 3.04
N ARG A 11 6.07 3.69 2.42
CA ARG A 11 5.01 4.45 1.75
C ARG A 11 4.87 4.08 0.26
N PRO A 12 3.77 4.51 -0.39
CA PRO A 12 3.63 4.40 -1.83
C PRO A 12 4.69 5.19 -2.59
N VAL A 13 5.19 4.63 -3.69
CA VAL A 13 6.27 5.25 -4.48
C VAL A 13 5.88 6.60 -5.08
N LEU A 14 4.63 6.73 -5.53
CA LEU A 14 4.16 7.97 -6.17
C LEU A 14 4.33 9.19 -5.26
N THR A 15 4.22 9.02 -3.95
CA THR A 15 4.22 10.13 -2.99
C THR A 15 5.57 10.80 -2.79
N SER A 16 6.66 10.15 -3.19
CA SER A 16 8.00 10.75 -3.10
C SER A 16 8.71 10.80 -4.45
N LEU A 17 8.01 10.48 -5.54
CA LEU A 17 8.60 10.50 -6.89
C LEU A 17 8.97 11.92 -7.32
N SER A 18 8.10 12.91 -7.06
CA SER A 18 8.40 14.33 -7.35
C SER A 18 9.63 14.83 -6.58
N GLU A 19 9.77 14.45 -5.33
CA GLU A 19 10.87 14.80 -4.44
C GLU A 19 12.17 14.14 -4.90
N ALA A 20 12.11 12.88 -5.30
CA ALA A 20 13.22 12.14 -5.89
C ALA A 20 13.73 12.81 -7.19
N ILE A 21 12.83 13.27 -8.06
CA ILE A 21 13.19 13.98 -9.29
C ILE A 21 13.87 15.32 -8.97
N LYS A 22 13.40 16.07 -7.96
CA LYS A 22 14.03 17.35 -7.55
C LYS A 22 15.51 17.21 -7.18
N ILE A 23 15.92 16.07 -6.62
CA ILE A 23 17.32 15.79 -6.25
C ILE A 23 18.09 14.98 -7.31
N LYS A 24 17.54 14.87 -8.53
CA LYS A 24 18.16 14.23 -9.70
C LYS A 24 18.40 12.72 -9.55
N MET A 25 17.55 12.01 -8.81
CA MET A 25 17.64 10.54 -8.67
C MET A 25 17.54 9.82 -10.03
N ASP A 26 16.75 10.37 -10.95
CA ASP A 26 16.60 9.93 -12.34
C ASP A 26 17.92 10.01 -13.14
N TYR A 27 18.68 11.09 -12.96
CA TYR A 27 19.97 11.30 -13.60
C TYR A 27 21.04 10.31 -13.10
N PHE A 28 21.00 9.95 -11.81
CA PHE A 28 22.00 9.10 -11.16
C PHE A 28 21.67 7.60 -11.17
N HIS A 29 20.68 7.15 -11.96
CA HIS A 29 20.28 5.73 -12.06
C HIS A 29 19.91 5.11 -10.71
N GLN A 30 19.01 5.75 -9.99
CA GLN A 30 18.64 5.34 -8.64
C GLN A 30 17.31 4.59 -8.61
N TYR A 31 17.17 3.71 -7.63
CA TYR A 31 15.98 2.89 -7.41
C TYR A 31 15.11 3.48 -6.32
N PHE A 32 13.80 3.23 -6.45
CA PHE A 32 12.82 3.47 -5.42
C PHE A 32 12.29 2.14 -4.90
N ILE A 33 12.31 1.96 -3.59
CA ILE A 33 11.76 0.78 -2.90
C ILE A 33 10.59 1.25 -2.04
N GLY A 34 9.38 0.92 -2.46
CA GLY A 34 8.13 1.26 -1.76
C GLY A 34 7.52 0.08 -1.03
N PHE A 35 6.51 0.36 -0.21
CA PHE A 35 5.69 -0.67 0.46
C PHE A 35 6.51 -1.72 1.21
N ASN A 36 7.52 -1.29 1.97
CA ASN A 36 8.39 -2.20 2.74
C ASN A 36 9.13 -3.23 1.87
N GLY A 37 9.41 -2.91 0.60
CA GLY A 37 10.12 -3.80 -0.33
C GLY A 37 9.22 -4.50 -1.34
N ALA A 38 7.90 -4.40 -1.20
CA ALA A 38 6.95 -5.06 -2.09
C ALA A 38 6.91 -4.44 -3.50
N TYR A 39 7.55 -3.30 -3.74
CA TYR A 39 7.65 -2.68 -5.05
C TYR A 39 9.01 -2.00 -5.24
N ILE A 40 9.75 -2.41 -6.27
CA ILE A 40 11.03 -1.80 -6.66
C ILE A 40 10.87 -1.20 -8.06
N TYR A 41 11.15 0.09 -8.16
CA TYR A 41 11.00 0.88 -9.39
C TYR A 41 12.33 1.50 -9.80
N ASP A 42 12.70 1.30 -11.05
CA ASP A 42 13.80 2.01 -11.69
C ASP A 42 13.28 3.36 -12.18
N ILE A 43 13.75 4.43 -11.52
CA ILE A 43 13.30 5.80 -11.81
C ILE A 43 13.75 6.21 -13.21
N LYS A 44 14.92 5.75 -13.68
CA LYS A 44 15.48 6.16 -14.96
C LYS A 44 14.73 5.54 -16.13
N THR A 45 14.48 4.24 -16.06
CA THR A 45 13.82 3.51 -17.17
C THR A 45 12.30 3.51 -17.05
N HIS A 46 11.77 4.02 -15.94
CA HIS A 46 10.34 3.99 -15.62
C HIS A 46 9.76 2.57 -15.57
N THR A 47 10.56 1.59 -15.13
CA THR A 47 10.15 0.17 -15.11
C THR A 47 10.07 -0.39 -13.70
N ILE A 48 9.10 -1.29 -13.49
CA ILE A 48 9.01 -2.12 -12.29
C ILE A 48 10.07 -3.22 -12.39
N VAL A 49 11.02 -3.22 -11.45
CA VAL A 49 12.09 -4.24 -11.36
C VAL A 49 11.62 -5.44 -10.55
N HIS A 50 10.84 -5.19 -9.50
CA HIS A 50 10.29 -6.21 -8.63
C HIS A 50 8.92 -5.78 -8.09
N GLN A 51 8.03 -6.75 -7.94
CA GLN A 51 6.78 -6.55 -7.22
C GLN A 51 6.35 -7.82 -6.50
N GLN A 52 5.77 -7.63 -5.32
CA GLN A 52 5.08 -8.64 -4.54
C GLN A 52 3.76 -8.04 -4.07
N THR A 53 2.66 -8.78 -4.20
CA THR A 53 1.33 -8.29 -3.85
C THR A 53 0.55 -9.35 -3.07
N LEU A 54 -0.35 -8.89 -2.22
CA LEU A 54 -1.46 -9.69 -1.73
C LEU A 54 -2.39 -9.97 -2.91
N SER A 55 -2.75 -11.24 -3.09
CA SER A 55 -3.71 -11.66 -4.10
C SER A 55 -5.10 -11.07 -3.82
N THR A 56 -5.94 -11.02 -4.86
CA THR A 56 -7.33 -10.54 -4.75
C THR A 56 -8.10 -11.30 -3.67
N SER A 57 -7.91 -12.61 -3.55
CA SER A 57 -8.54 -13.43 -2.51
C SER A 57 -8.09 -13.05 -1.10
N GLN A 58 -6.79 -12.80 -0.90
CA GLN A 58 -6.26 -12.32 0.39
C GLN A 58 -6.82 -10.94 0.74
N VAL A 59 -6.91 -10.03 -0.23
CA VAL A 59 -7.49 -8.68 0.00
C VAL A 59 -8.97 -8.79 0.36
N ASN A 60 -9.77 -9.55 -0.39
CA ASN A 60 -11.18 -9.78 -0.05
C ASN A 60 -11.33 -10.40 1.34
N PHE A 61 -10.49 -11.38 1.69
CA PHE A 61 -10.49 -12.01 3.01
C PHE A 61 -10.20 -10.99 4.13
N LEU A 62 -9.21 -10.11 3.97
CA LEU A 62 -8.92 -9.06 4.94
C LEU A 62 -10.10 -8.11 5.15
N PHE A 63 -10.82 -7.73 4.09
CA PHE A 63 -12.02 -6.88 4.23
C PHE A 63 -13.20 -7.61 4.90
N GLN A 64 -13.36 -8.91 4.65
CA GLN A 64 -14.34 -9.73 5.36
C GLN A 64 -13.98 -9.85 6.86
N LEU A 65 -12.71 -10.06 7.19
CA LEU A 65 -12.24 -10.05 8.58
C LEU A 65 -12.43 -8.68 9.23
N ALA A 66 -12.11 -7.59 8.53
CA ALA A 66 -12.24 -6.23 9.04
C ALA A 66 -13.70 -5.91 9.37
N LYS A 67 -14.64 -6.36 8.52
CA LYS A 67 -16.08 -6.29 8.81
C LYS A 67 -16.45 -7.12 10.04
N LYS A 68 -16.01 -8.38 10.11
CA LYS A 68 -16.34 -9.31 11.20
C LYS A 68 -15.87 -8.80 12.57
N TYR A 69 -14.67 -8.20 12.62
CA TYR A 69 -14.04 -7.73 13.84
C TYR A 69 -14.12 -6.22 14.03
N HIS A 70 -14.94 -5.52 13.23
CA HIS A 70 -15.14 -4.07 13.28
C HIS A 70 -13.84 -3.25 13.26
N LYS A 71 -12.88 -3.65 12.42
CA LYS A 71 -11.60 -2.96 12.23
C LYS A 71 -11.62 -2.09 10.98
N LYS A 72 -10.87 -1.00 11.01
CA LYS A 72 -10.63 -0.14 9.84
C LYS A 72 -9.46 -0.69 9.04
N LEU A 73 -9.63 -0.75 7.72
CA LEU A 73 -8.65 -1.29 6.80
C LEU A 73 -8.42 -0.32 5.65
N TRP A 74 -7.16 -0.15 5.28
CA TRP A 74 -6.70 0.61 4.12
C TRP A 74 -5.76 -0.24 3.28
N CYS A 75 -6.04 -0.43 1.99
CA CYS A 75 -5.20 -1.22 1.10
C CYS A 75 -4.74 -0.40 -0.11
N TYR A 76 -3.43 -0.30 -0.29
CA TYR A 76 -2.80 0.28 -1.49
C TYR A 76 -2.81 -0.73 -2.63
N THR A 77 -3.57 -0.42 -3.67
CA THR A 77 -3.78 -1.39 -4.75
C THR A 77 -2.60 -1.47 -5.71
N ASP A 78 -2.62 -2.48 -6.58
CA ASP A 78 -1.70 -2.59 -7.70
C ASP A 78 -1.90 -1.50 -8.78
N ASP A 79 -3.04 -0.81 -8.75
CA ASP A 79 -3.24 0.51 -9.35
C ASP A 79 -2.82 1.59 -8.33
N LEU A 80 -1.63 2.16 -8.52
CA LEU A 80 -1.05 3.13 -7.58
C LEU A 80 -1.88 4.42 -7.42
N THR A 81 -2.90 4.63 -8.25
CA THR A 81 -3.83 5.75 -8.16
C THR A 81 -5.05 5.45 -7.29
N LYS A 82 -5.16 4.24 -6.74
CA LYS A 82 -6.35 3.78 -6.00
C LYS A 82 -5.98 3.13 -4.68
N VAL A 83 -6.82 3.38 -3.67
CA VAL A 83 -6.84 2.65 -2.40
C VAL A 83 -8.23 2.11 -2.14
N ILE A 84 -8.30 0.99 -1.41
CA ILE A 84 -9.57 0.44 -0.94
C ILE A 84 -9.64 0.67 0.57
N VAL A 85 -10.77 1.19 1.05
CA VAL A 85 -11.01 1.49 2.46
C VAL A 85 -12.39 1.02 2.89
N ASN A 86 -12.59 0.65 4.15
CA ASN A 86 -13.91 0.30 4.70
C ASN A 86 -14.47 1.36 5.67
N PHE A 87 -13.88 2.55 5.67
CA PHE A 87 -14.25 3.69 6.51
C PHE A 87 -14.08 4.98 5.70
N ASN A 88 -14.51 6.13 6.23
CA ASN A 88 -14.37 7.41 5.53
C ASN A 88 -13.10 8.13 5.99
N PRO A 89 -11.97 8.04 5.27
CA PRO A 89 -10.70 8.59 5.73
C PRO A 89 -10.72 10.12 5.81
N VAL A 90 -11.46 10.79 4.93
CA VAL A 90 -11.57 12.26 4.91
C VAL A 90 -12.35 12.77 6.11
N ALA A 91 -13.51 12.17 6.40
CA ALA A 91 -14.32 12.55 7.55
C ALA A 91 -13.59 12.30 8.88
N GLU A 92 -12.72 11.29 8.91
CA GLU A 92 -11.96 10.91 10.10
C GLU A 92 -10.57 11.56 10.20
N ASN A 93 -10.19 12.42 9.24
CA ASN A 93 -8.86 13.04 9.16
C ASN A 93 -7.72 12.03 9.31
N ASN A 94 -7.81 10.92 8.57
CA ASN A 94 -6.87 9.83 8.67
C ASN A 94 -5.45 10.27 8.25
N PRO A 95 -4.39 9.92 9.01
CA PRO A 95 -3.02 10.34 8.69
C PRO A 95 -2.50 9.83 7.34
N GLU A 96 -3.05 8.71 6.82
CA GLU A 96 -2.65 8.18 5.51
C GLU A 96 -3.02 9.12 4.35
N LEU A 97 -3.92 10.08 4.56
CA LEU A 97 -4.23 11.14 3.58
C LEU A 97 -3.03 12.02 3.23
N ALA A 98 -2.03 12.12 4.12
CA ALA A 98 -0.79 12.84 3.83
C ALA A 98 0.09 12.11 2.79
N PHE A 99 -0.19 10.83 2.53
CA PHE A 99 0.60 9.95 1.67
C PHE A 99 -0.26 9.34 0.55
N PHE A 100 -1.44 9.88 0.28
CA PHE A 100 -2.27 9.43 -0.83
C PHE A 100 -3.35 10.47 -1.14
N ASP A 101 -3.39 10.88 -2.40
CA ASP A 101 -4.32 11.88 -2.94
C ASP A 101 -5.12 11.36 -4.13
N GLY A 102 -5.06 10.04 -4.39
CA GLY A 102 -5.79 9.38 -5.47
C GLY A 102 -7.24 9.02 -5.12
N GLU A 103 -7.77 8.03 -5.82
CA GLU A 103 -9.15 7.58 -5.68
C GLU A 103 -9.34 6.63 -4.48
N PHE A 104 -10.42 6.86 -3.73
CA PHE A 104 -10.85 5.98 -2.65
C PHE A 104 -11.99 5.06 -3.13
N ILE A 105 -11.74 3.76 -3.13
CA ILE A 105 -12.76 2.75 -3.34
C ILE A 105 -13.33 2.37 -1.97
N GLN A 106 -14.57 2.78 -1.71
CA GLN A 106 -15.28 2.39 -0.50
C GLN A 106 -15.72 0.93 -0.60
N TYR A 107 -15.21 0.08 0.28
CA TYR A 107 -15.64 -1.30 0.40
C TYR A 107 -17.06 -1.38 0.96
N ASP A 108 -17.91 -2.09 0.24
CA ASP A 108 -19.21 -2.60 0.69
C ASP A 108 -19.20 -4.13 0.57
N SER A 109 -20.02 -4.82 1.36
CA SER A 109 -20.11 -6.29 1.37
C SER A 109 -20.60 -6.89 0.06
N ALA A 110 -21.25 -6.12 -0.81
CA ALA A 110 -21.60 -6.55 -2.15
C ALA A 110 -20.45 -6.36 -3.17
N LEU A 111 -19.42 -5.59 -2.82
CA LEU A 111 -18.28 -5.34 -3.68
C LEU A 111 -17.32 -6.53 -3.65
N THR A 112 -17.04 -7.10 -4.82
CA THR A 112 -15.91 -8.04 -4.97
C THR A 112 -14.70 -7.27 -5.44
N ILE A 113 -13.64 -7.27 -4.63
CA ILE A 113 -12.39 -6.58 -4.94
C ILE A 113 -11.66 -7.34 -6.05
N GLN A 114 -11.36 -6.65 -7.14
CA GLN A 114 -10.64 -7.21 -8.30
C GLN A 114 -9.15 -6.85 -8.31
N ASN A 115 -8.74 -5.87 -7.50
CA ASN A 115 -7.36 -5.43 -7.42
C ASN A 115 -6.55 -6.28 -6.44
N LYS A 116 -5.27 -6.46 -6.77
CA LYS A 116 -4.27 -6.92 -5.78
C LYS A 116 -3.86 -5.72 -4.92
N SER A 117 -3.04 -5.96 -3.91
CA SER A 117 -2.53 -4.85 -3.09
C SER A 117 -1.08 -5.05 -2.69
N TYR A 118 -0.28 -3.98 -2.77
CA TYR A 118 1.11 -4.01 -2.29
C TYR A 118 1.17 -4.04 -0.76
N LYS A 119 0.22 -3.39 -0.10
CA LYS A 119 0.16 -3.26 1.36
C LYS A 119 -1.26 -3.02 1.83
N CYS A 120 -1.64 -3.68 2.92
CA CYS A 120 -2.86 -3.39 3.67
C CYS A 120 -2.49 -3.01 5.10
N ILE A 121 -3.13 -1.97 5.64
CA ILE A 121 -2.93 -1.42 6.97
C ILE A 121 -4.25 -1.57 7.72
N VAL A 122 -4.22 -2.33 8.81
CA VAL A 122 -5.32 -2.41 9.75
C VAL A 122 -5.05 -1.45 10.92
N MET A 123 -6.07 -0.72 11.34
CA MET A 123 -5.94 0.32 12.37
C MET A 123 -6.44 -0.20 13.72
N ASP A 124 -5.89 0.35 14.80
CA ASP A 124 -6.31 0.09 16.18
C ASP A 124 -6.29 -1.42 16.54
N VAL A 125 -5.16 -2.08 16.32
CA VAL A 125 -4.96 -3.52 16.58
C VAL A 125 -3.83 -3.79 17.56
N HIS A 126 -3.94 -4.90 18.28
CA HIS A 126 -2.84 -5.51 19.04
C HIS A 126 -2.47 -6.88 18.47
N GLU A 127 -1.24 -7.34 18.74
CA GLU A 127 -0.72 -8.60 18.18
C GLU A 127 -1.56 -9.85 18.51
N LYS A 128 -2.34 -9.79 19.60
CA LYS A 128 -3.19 -10.87 20.09
C LYS A 128 -4.65 -10.74 19.68
N ASP A 129 -5.01 -9.72 18.89
CA ASP A 129 -6.37 -9.56 18.40
C ASP A 129 -6.74 -10.71 17.46
N ASP A 130 -7.98 -11.20 17.56
CA ASP A 130 -8.50 -12.29 16.71
C ASP A 130 -8.35 -11.99 15.21
N PHE A 131 -8.45 -10.71 14.82
CA PHE A 131 -8.18 -10.27 13.45
C PHE A 131 -6.76 -10.64 13.00
N ILE A 132 -5.76 -10.34 13.83
CA ILE A 132 -4.34 -10.58 13.52
C ILE A 132 -4.05 -12.07 13.49
N ILE A 133 -4.59 -12.83 14.45
CA ILE A 133 -4.43 -14.29 14.48
C ILE A 133 -5.04 -14.92 13.23
N ALA A 134 -6.24 -14.50 12.82
CA ALA A 134 -6.91 -15.01 11.64
C ALA A 134 -6.17 -14.65 10.33
N ALA A 135 -5.65 -13.42 10.22
CA ALA A 135 -4.86 -12.98 9.07
C ALA A 135 -3.57 -13.81 8.92
N ARG A 136 -2.80 -13.96 10.01
CA ARG A 136 -1.57 -14.77 10.03
C ARG A 136 -1.83 -16.24 9.70
N GLY A 137 -2.98 -16.78 10.12
CA GLY A 137 -3.41 -18.13 9.76
C GLY A 137 -3.60 -18.35 8.25
N GLN A 138 -3.69 -17.28 7.46
CA GLN A 138 -3.73 -17.31 5.98
C GLN A 138 -2.40 -16.90 5.33
N ASN A 139 -1.30 -16.84 6.10
CA ASN A 139 0.00 -16.34 5.66
C ASN A 139 -0.08 -14.90 5.11
N ILE A 140 -0.85 -14.05 5.78
CA ILE A 140 -0.95 -12.61 5.53
C ILE A 140 -0.28 -11.85 6.67
#